data_AF-A0A1F2R631-F1
#
_entry.id   AF-A0A1F2R631-F1
#
_cell.length_a   1.000
_cell.length_b   1.000
_cell.length_c   1.000
_cell.angle_alpha   90.00
_cell.angle_beta   90.00
_cell.angle_gamma   90.00
#
_symmetry.space_group_name_H-M   'P 1'
#
loop_
_entity.id
_entity.type
_entity.pdbx_description
1 polymer ?
#
loop_
_entity_poly.entity_id
_entity_poly.type
_entity_poly.pdbx_seq_one_letter_code
_entity_poly.pdbx_strand_id
1 'polypeptide(L)'
;MSTDEISNRRCRWLLNQRRFGYWREAEIGEILALHDKRPDFLVETPVPIRFLLELKSFEQDTALDQIDPSVRVFSLGPMSLQKRANRLVRDAAEQLAPYATNNLPTLIMLDNYRQKGIGLDKHTLGGLFGELQMHLQVDPQTGRTVSENWVRVDDGSPLAGGRNCHVSAIAALVPVERFDTIERDDDFSVERKMKVRIVYNPDAFVPFPPNVFNEPEDEQLN
;
A
#
# COMPACT_ATOMS: atom_id res chain seq x y z
N MET A 1 7.45 -3.02 -21.63
CA MET A 1 6.67 -2.11 -20.79
C MET A 1 7.43 -1.95 -19.50
N SER A 2 7.63 -0.73 -19.02
CA SER A 2 8.27 -0.55 -17.72
C SER A 2 7.32 -0.99 -16.60
N THR A 3 7.91 -1.33 -15.48
CA THR A 3 7.26 -1.56 -14.17
C THR A 3 6.19 -0.54 -13.86
N ASP A 4 6.57 0.73 -13.96
CA ASP A 4 5.73 1.87 -13.61
C ASP A 4 4.57 1.96 -14.59
N GLU A 5 4.77 1.66 -15.88
CA GLU A 5 3.69 1.60 -16.87
C GLU A 5 2.66 0.50 -16.55
N ILE A 6 3.11 -0.68 -16.08
CA ILE A 6 2.21 -1.78 -15.69
C ILE A 6 1.42 -1.40 -14.43
N SER A 7 2.11 -0.92 -13.40
CA SER A 7 1.46 -0.51 -12.16
C SER A 7 0.48 0.64 -12.38
N ASN A 8 0.87 1.66 -13.14
CA ASN A 8 0.02 2.79 -13.46
C ASN A 8 -1.21 2.34 -14.26
N ARG A 9 -1.04 1.42 -15.23
CA ARG A 9 -2.16 0.80 -15.95
C ARG A 9 -3.12 0.05 -15.02
N ARG A 10 -2.61 -0.77 -14.11
CA ARG A 10 -3.43 -1.53 -13.15
C ARG A 10 -4.17 -0.61 -12.18
N CYS A 11 -3.52 0.45 -11.71
CA CYS A 11 -4.16 1.47 -10.89
C CYS A 11 -5.33 2.11 -11.66
N ARG A 12 -5.12 2.48 -12.93
CA ARG A 12 -6.18 3.02 -13.78
C ARG A 12 -7.32 2.04 -14.01
N TRP A 13 -7.06 0.73 -14.16
CA TRP A 13 -8.12 -0.28 -14.21
C TRP A 13 -8.96 -0.26 -12.94
N LEU A 14 -8.34 -0.26 -11.76
CA LEU A 14 -9.07 -0.12 -10.49
C LEU A 14 -9.94 1.16 -10.48
N LEU A 15 -9.35 2.32 -10.79
CA LEU A 15 -10.07 3.60 -10.77
C LEU A 15 -11.26 3.60 -11.76
N ASN A 16 -11.07 3.08 -12.98
CA ASN A 16 -12.13 2.94 -13.97
C ASN A 16 -13.25 2.00 -13.50
N GLN A 17 -12.89 0.85 -12.89
CA GLN A 17 -13.86 -0.12 -12.37
C GLN A 17 -14.72 0.45 -11.24
N ARG A 18 -14.15 1.33 -10.42
CA ARG A 18 -14.87 2.06 -9.36
C ARG A 18 -15.60 3.30 -9.89
N ARG A 19 -15.49 3.60 -11.19
CA ARG A 19 -16.05 4.78 -11.87
C ARG A 19 -15.52 6.10 -11.28
N PHE A 20 -14.26 6.11 -10.88
CA PHE A 20 -13.62 7.30 -10.33
C PHE A 20 -13.13 8.19 -11.48
N GLY A 21 -13.32 9.49 -11.34
CA GLY A 21 -12.59 10.48 -12.12
C GLY A 21 -11.15 10.58 -11.61
N TYR A 22 -10.19 10.81 -12.48
CA TYR A 22 -8.81 11.05 -12.06
C TYR A 22 -8.04 11.91 -13.05
N TRP A 23 -7.08 12.66 -12.51
CA TRP A 23 -6.07 13.42 -13.25
C TRP A 23 -4.72 12.80 -12.97
N ARG A 24 -3.93 12.57 -14.03
CA ARG A 24 -2.56 12.07 -13.91
C ARG A 24 -1.61 13.20 -13.58
N GLU A 25 -0.41 12.86 -13.12
CA GLU A 25 0.65 13.81 -12.71
C GLU A 25 0.77 15.09 -13.57
N ALA A 26 0.72 14.96 -14.90
CA ALA A 26 0.82 16.08 -15.84
C ALA A 26 -0.40 17.03 -15.84
N GLU A 27 -1.56 16.52 -15.46
CA GLU A 27 -2.87 17.19 -15.50
C GLU A 27 -3.26 17.78 -14.13
N ILE A 28 -2.65 17.33 -13.03
CA ILE A 28 -3.00 17.76 -11.67
C ILE A 28 -2.81 19.27 -11.47
N GLY A 29 -1.80 19.86 -12.12
CA GLY A 29 -1.48 21.29 -12.03
C GLY A 29 -2.59 22.22 -12.50
N GLU A 30 -3.54 21.73 -13.28
CA GLU A 30 -4.73 22.47 -13.71
C GLU A 30 -5.76 22.62 -12.58
N ILE A 31 -5.71 21.74 -11.58
CA ILE A 31 -6.69 21.64 -10.49
C ILE A 31 -6.10 22.12 -9.17
N LEU A 32 -4.82 21.86 -8.93
CA LEU A 32 -4.15 22.08 -7.65
C LEU A 32 -2.70 22.52 -7.87
N ALA A 33 -2.23 23.48 -7.07
CA ALA A 33 -0.85 23.97 -7.17
C ALA A 33 0.16 22.85 -6.89
N LEU A 34 1.09 22.63 -7.83
CA LEU A 34 2.08 21.56 -7.71
C LEU A 34 3.31 22.00 -6.91
N HIS A 35 3.91 21.05 -6.22
CA HIS A 35 5.22 21.15 -5.61
C HIS A 35 6.27 20.41 -6.46
N ASP A 36 7.54 20.48 -6.04
CA ASP A 36 8.67 19.88 -6.76
C ASP A 36 8.48 18.36 -6.99
N LYS A 37 7.99 17.65 -5.97
CA LYS A 37 7.56 16.26 -6.07
C LYS A 37 6.04 16.24 -6.25
N ARG A 38 5.55 15.47 -7.22
CA ARG A 38 4.14 15.47 -7.64
C ARG A 38 3.48 14.13 -7.34
N PRO A 39 2.23 14.09 -6.86
CA PRO A 39 1.50 12.83 -6.72
C PRO A 39 1.20 12.23 -8.09
N ASP A 40 1.17 10.90 -8.18
CA ASP A 40 0.83 10.20 -9.43
C ASP A 40 -0.60 10.54 -9.91
N PHE A 41 -1.55 10.63 -8.97
CA PHE A 41 -2.95 10.91 -9.28
C PHE A 41 -3.61 11.86 -8.27
N LEU A 42 -4.50 12.70 -8.79
CA LEU A 42 -5.63 13.26 -8.05
C LEU A 42 -6.87 12.48 -8.44
N VAL A 43 -7.62 11.97 -7.47
CA VAL A 43 -8.78 11.11 -7.70
C VAL A 43 -10.05 11.77 -7.16
N GLU A 44 -11.16 11.62 -7.87
CA GLU A 44 -12.50 12.05 -7.47
C GLU A 44 -13.48 10.86 -7.56
N THR A 45 -14.15 10.55 -6.45
CA THR A 45 -15.13 9.45 -6.43
C THR A 45 -16.52 9.91 -6.90
N PRO A 46 -17.47 9.00 -7.23
CA PRO A 46 -18.83 9.36 -7.62
C PRO A 46 -19.60 10.12 -6.54
N VAL A 47 -19.28 9.86 -5.27
CA VAL A 47 -19.63 10.74 -4.15
C VAL A 47 -18.51 11.78 -4.08
N PRO A 48 -18.77 13.09 -3.92
CA PRO A 48 -17.78 14.14 -4.13
C PRO A 48 -16.66 14.18 -3.05
N ILE A 49 -15.86 13.12 -3.00
CA ILE A 49 -14.67 12.91 -2.19
C ILE A 49 -13.50 12.94 -3.17
N ARG A 50 -12.52 13.79 -2.87
CA ARG A 50 -11.26 13.85 -3.60
C ARG A 50 -10.13 13.38 -2.72
N PHE A 51 -9.12 12.74 -3.29
CA PHE A 51 -7.92 12.34 -2.55
C PHE A 51 -6.70 12.30 -3.48
N LEU A 52 -5.52 12.46 -2.90
CA LEU A 52 -4.25 12.26 -3.60
C LEU A 52 -3.82 10.80 -3.49
N LEU A 53 -3.36 10.22 -4.59
CA LEU A 53 -2.89 8.84 -4.64
C LEU A 53 -1.45 8.85 -5.16
N GLU A 54 -0.55 8.27 -4.35
CA GLU A 54 0.80 7.93 -4.76
C GLU A 54 0.92 6.43 -4.95
N LEU A 55 1.36 6.01 -6.12
CA LEU A 55 1.48 4.61 -6.51
C LEU A 55 2.94 4.18 -6.42
N LYS A 56 3.24 3.20 -5.56
CA LYS A 56 4.54 2.55 -5.53
C LYS A 56 4.42 1.14 -6.06
N SER A 57 5.14 0.86 -7.13
CA SER A 57 5.30 -0.50 -7.64
C SER A 57 6.24 -1.29 -6.75
N PHE A 58 5.86 -2.52 -6.45
CA PHE A 58 6.74 -3.50 -5.84
C PHE A 58 7.30 -4.42 -6.92
N GLU A 59 8.45 -4.04 -7.44
CA GLU A 59 9.26 -4.96 -8.20
C GLU A 59 10.40 -5.50 -7.36
N GLN A 60 10.52 -6.82 -7.36
CA GLN A 60 11.79 -7.38 -7.82
C GLN A 60 11.66 -8.84 -8.18
N ASP A 61 12.49 -9.23 -9.15
CA ASP A 61 13.14 -10.53 -9.14
C ASP A 61 13.72 -10.75 -7.73
N THR A 62 13.05 -11.62 -6.99
CA THR A 62 13.57 -12.10 -5.72
C THR A 62 14.90 -12.81 -5.99
N ALA A 63 15.73 -13.03 -4.96
CA ALA A 63 16.90 -13.89 -5.14
C ALA A 63 16.51 -15.22 -5.83
N LEU A 64 15.29 -15.72 -5.59
CA LEU A 64 14.70 -16.90 -6.24
C LEU A 64 14.61 -16.79 -7.78
N ASP A 65 14.46 -15.59 -8.32
CA ASP A 65 14.35 -15.34 -9.77
C ASP A 65 15.74 -15.21 -10.43
N GLN A 66 16.81 -14.97 -9.65
CA GLN A 66 18.21 -14.89 -10.12
C GLN A 66 19.05 -16.15 -9.79
N ILE A 67 18.46 -17.10 -9.08
CA ILE A 67 19.12 -18.34 -8.69
C ILE A 67 18.98 -19.37 -9.81
N ASP A 68 20.10 -20.03 -10.14
CA ASP A 68 20.11 -21.21 -11.01
C ASP A 68 19.02 -22.20 -10.55
N PRO A 69 18.08 -22.64 -11.41
CA PRO A 69 16.98 -23.52 -11.04
C PRO A 69 17.42 -24.86 -10.40
N SER A 70 18.71 -25.18 -10.40
CA SER A 70 19.32 -26.30 -9.67
C SER A 70 19.51 -26.08 -8.15
N VAL A 71 19.49 -24.83 -7.65
CA VAL A 71 19.68 -24.51 -6.22
C VAL A 71 18.31 -24.39 -5.54
N ARG A 72 17.94 -25.40 -4.74
CA ARG A 72 16.57 -25.61 -4.24
C ARG A 72 16.21 -24.96 -2.90
N VAL A 73 17.12 -24.25 -2.22
CA VAL A 73 16.82 -23.67 -0.89
C VAL A 73 17.45 -22.30 -0.75
N PHE A 74 16.60 -21.27 -0.65
CA PHE A 74 16.98 -19.93 -0.22
C PHE A 74 15.97 -19.41 0.81
N SER A 75 16.45 -18.72 1.84
CA SER A 75 15.63 -18.03 2.83
C SER A 75 15.86 -16.52 2.69
N LEU A 76 14.92 -15.82 2.08
CA LEU A 76 14.81 -14.37 2.22
C LEU A 76 14.09 -14.10 3.54
N GLY A 77 14.79 -13.50 4.50
CA GLY A 77 14.20 -13.18 5.79
C GLY A 77 13.05 -12.15 5.65
N PRO A 78 11.89 -12.37 6.29
CA PRO A 78 10.73 -11.46 6.27
C PRO A 78 11.07 -9.99 6.56
N MET A 79 12.07 -9.75 7.41
CA MET A 79 12.54 -8.40 7.76
C MET A 79 13.13 -7.61 6.60
N SER A 80 13.73 -8.26 5.59
CA SER A 80 14.31 -7.57 4.44
C SER A 80 13.24 -6.98 3.51
N LEU A 81 12.11 -7.67 3.39
CA LEU A 81 10.97 -7.28 2.57
C LEU A 81 10.16 -6.17 3.27
N GLN A 82 9.96 -6.28 4.59
CA GLN A 82 9.32 -5.22 5.38
C GLN A 82 10.11 -3.91 5.34
N LYS A 83 11.45 -3.96 5.51
CA LYS A 83 12.30 -2.76 5.43
C LYS A 83 12.19 -2.04 4.08
N ARG A 84 11.99 -2.79 3.00
CA ARG A 84 11.79 -2.22 1.66
C ARG A 84 10.42 -1.57 1.52
N ALA A 85 9.37 -2.23 2.00
CA ALA A 85 8.03 -1.66 1.98
C ALA A 85 7.98 -0.37 2.79
N ASN A 86 8.60 -0.37 3.96
CA ASN A 86 8.78 0.81 4.80
C ASN A 86 9.49 1.94 4.05
N ARG A 87 10.54 1.65 3.27
CA ARG A 87 11.23 2.65 2.47
C ARG A 87 10.32 3.26 1.41
N LEU A 88 9.61 2.44 0.64
CA LEU A 88 8.70 2.92 -0.42
C LEU A 88 7.56 3.78 0.16
N VAL A 89 6.98 3.34 1.27
CA VAL A 89 5.94 4.10 1.99
C VAL A 89 6.49 5.41 2.52
N ARG A 90 7.69 5.42 3.10
CA ARG A 90 8.33 6.66 3.56
C ARG A 90 8.61 7.62 2.40
N ASP A 91 9.18 7.12 1.30
CA ASP A 91 9.50 7.94 0.13
C ASP A 91 8.21 8.53 -0.49
N ALA A 92 7.12 7.77 -0.51
CA ALA A 92 5.78 8.23 -0.91
C ALA A 92 5.19 9.28 0.05
N ALA A 93 5.32 9.05 1.36
CA ALA A 93 4.87 10.02 2.37
C ALA A 93 5.65 11.34 2.24
N GLU A 94 6.98 11.30 2.11
CA GLU A 94 7.78 12.51 1.88
C GLU A 94 7.37 13.29 0.63
N GLN A 95 6.91 12.59 -0.42
CA GLN A 95 6.39 13.18 -1.64
C GLN A 95 5.00 13.81 -1.47
N LEU A 96 4.13 13.22 -0.63
CA LEU A 96 2.80 13.73 -0.33
C LEU A 96 2.78 14.82 0.76
N ALA A 97 3.81 14.87 1.62
CA ALA A 97 3.88 15.79 2.76
C ALA A 97 3.62 17.27 2.42
N PRO A 98 4.15 17.84 1.30
CA PRO A 98 3.87 19.22 0.92
C PRO A 98 2.38 19.51 0.66
N TYR A 99 1.61 18.49 0.29
CA TYR A 99 0.19 18.60 -0.04
C TYR A 99 -0.74 18.45 1.16
N ALA A 100 -0.21 18.25 2.37
CA ALA A 100 -1.02 18.09 3.58
C ALA A 100 -1.95 19.28 3.85
N THR A 101 -1.55 20.49 3.42
CA THR A 101 -2.33 21.73 3.59
C THR A 101 -3.57 21.80 2.70
N ASN A 102 -3.68 20.94 1.68
CA ASN A 102 -4.78 20.95 0.73
C ASN A 102 -6.06 20.33 1.31
N ASN A 103 -6.01 19.81 2.54
CA ASN A 103 -7.13 19.20 3.25
C ASN A 103 -7.80 18.06 2.46
N LEU A 104 -6.99 17.31 1.72
CA LEU A 104 -7.40 16.10 1.00
C LEU A 104 -6.84 14.88 1.73
N PRO A 105 -7.61 13.78 1.85
CA PRO A 105 -7.04 12.50 2.20
C PRO A 105 -5.90 12.14 1.23
N THR A 106 -4.88 11.46 1.74
CA THR A 106 -3.81 10.93 0.90
C THR A 106 -3.69 9.42 1.07
N LEU A 107 -3.50 8.73 -0.06
CA LEU A 107 -3.45 7.29 -0.16
C LEU A 107 -2.12 6.87 -0.77
N ILE A 108 -1.40 5.98 -0.10
CA ILE A 108 -0.28 5.27 -0.71
C ILE A 108 -0.79 3.92 -1.20
N MET A 109 -0.69 3.68 -2.51
CA MET A 109 -1.08 2.43 -3.13
C MET A 109 0.17 1.63 -3.48
N LEU A 110 0.27 0.43 -2.92
CA LEU A 110 1.34 -0.53 -3.18
C LEU A 110 0.85 -1.55 -4.21
N ASP A 111 1.39 -1.52 -5.43
CA ASP A 111 1.07 -2.53 -6.44
C ASP A 111 2.05 -3.70 -6.36
N ASN A 112 1.59 -4.82 -5.81
CA ASN A 112 2.33 -6.08 -5.78
C ASN A 112 1.79 -7.00 -6.88
N TYR A 113 2.01 -6.64 -8.14
CA TYR A 113 1.38 -7.33 -9.26
C TYR A 113 1.79 -8.80 -9.40
N ARG A 114 3.01 -9.16 -8.97
CA ARG A 114 3.51 -10.55 -8.94
C ARG A 114 3.08 -11.33 -7.69
N GLN A 115 2.45 -10.66 -6.71
CA GLN A 115 2.10 -11.22 -5.40
C GLN A 115 3.29 -11.90 -4.68
N LYS A 116 4.52 -11.43 -4.94
CA LYS A 116 5.75 -12.00 -4.37
C LYS A 116 6.20 -11.18 -3.16
N GLY A 117 6.57 -11.87 -2.08
CA GLY A 117 7.46 -11.32 -1.04
C GLY A 117 6.88 -10.35 0.01
N ILE A 118 5.63 -9.89 -0.07
CA ILE A 118 5.02 -9.10 1.02
C ILE A 118 3.75 -9.77 1.51
N GLY A 119 3.66 -9.99 2.82
CA GLY A 119 2.40 -10.33 3.47
C GLY A 119 1.41 -9.18 3.26
N LEU A 120 0.32 -9.43 2.55
CA LEU A 120 -0.74 -8.43 2.38
C LEU A 120 -1.80 -8.55 3.49
N ASP A 121 -1.38 -8.98 4.67
CA ASP A 121 -2.21 -9.12 5.86
C ASP A 121 -2.20 -7.84 6.70
N LYS A 122 -3.15 -7.78 7.65
CA LYS A 122 -3.35 -6.63 8.54
C LYS A 122 -2.08 -6.24 9.29
N HIS A 123 -1.31 -7.19 9.81
CA HIS A 123 -0.14 -6.88 10.64
C HIS A 123 0.99 -6.33 9.78
N THR A 124 1.23 -6.93 8.62
CA THR A 124 2.28 -6.46 7.71
C THR A 124 1.99 -5.05 7.18
N LEU A 125 0.75 -4.77 6.76
CA LEU A 125 0.34 -3.45 6.28
C LEU A 125 0.18 -2.43 7.41
N GLY A 126 -0.34 -2.83 8.57
CA GLY A 126 -0.43 -1.98 9.76
C GLY A 126 0.93 -1.58 10.31
N GLY A 127 1.92 -2.46 10.18
CA GLY A 127 3.33 -2.22 10.49
C GLY A 127 4.05 -1.19 9.60
N LEU A 128 3.39 -0.71 8.54
CA LEU A 128 3.93 0.35 7.67
C LEU A 128 3.70 1.75 8.27
N PHE A 129 2.73 1.90 9.17
CA PHE A 129 2.45 3.14 9.89
C PHE A 129 3.26 3.30 11.19
N GLY A 130 3.84 2.20 11.69
CA GLY A 130 4.25 2.06 13.09
C GLY A 130 4.97 0.73 13.31
N GLU A 131 5.93 0.63 14.24
CA GLU A 131 6.32 -0.71 14.69
C GLU A 131 5.13 -1.32 15.44
N LEU A 132 4.70 -2.52 15.07
CA LEU A 132 3.68 -3.25 15.83
C LEU A 132 4.39 -4.20 16.79
N GLN A 133 4.29 -3.93 18.09
CA GLN A 133 4.78 -4.83 19.12
C GLN A 133 3.65 -5.72 19.65
N MET A 134 3.92 -7.02 19.68
CA MET A 134 3.02 -7.98 20.29
C MET A 134 3.24 -7.99 21.80
N HIS A 135 2.23 -7.50 22.54
CA HIS A 135 2.17 -7.58 23.98
C HIS A 135 1.46 -8.87 24.37
N LEU A 136 2.25 -9.85 24.80
CA LEU A 136 1.74 -11.09 25.37
C LEU A 136 1.59 -10.93 26.88
N GLN A 137 0.39 -11.13 27.39
CA GLN A 137 0.20 -11.31 28.82
C GLN A 137 0.33 -12.80 29.13
N VAL A 138 1.25 -13.17 30.02
CA VAL A 138 1.47 -14.56 30.45
C VAL A 138 1.06 -14.69 31.90
N ASP A 139 0.30 -15.72 32.22
CA ASP A 139 -0.04 -16.07 33.59
C ASP A 139 1.23 -16.57 34.29
N PRO A 140 1.71 -15.88 35.34
CA PRO A 140 2.96 -16.23 36.01
C PRO A 140 2.91 -17.57 36.75
N GLN A 141 1.73 -18.09 37.06
CA GLN A 141 1.56 -19.37 37.77
C GLN A 141 1.49 -20.56 36.82
N THR A 142 0.89 -20.38 35.64
CA THR A 142 0.65 -21.48 34.69
C THR A 142 1.57 -21.42 33.46
N GLY A 143 2.25 -20.30 33.23
CA GLY A 143 3.08 -20.06 32.05
C GLY A 143 2.28 -19.96 30.74
N ARG A 144 0.95 -19.90 30.82
CA ARG A 144 0.07 -19.82 29.65
C ARG A 144 -0.17 -18.37 29.24
N THR A 145 -0.22 -18.14 27.93
CA THR A 145 -0.67 -16.86 27.39
C THR A 145 -2.13 -16.63 27.75
N VAL A 146 -2.42 -15.51 28.41
CA VAL A 146 -3.76 -15.10 28.85
C VAL A 146 -4.38 -14.07 27.91
N SER A 147 -3.56 -13.28 27.22
CA SER A 147 -4.01 -12.39 26.15
C SER A 147 -2.88 -12.09 25.16
N GLU A 148 -3.27 -11.81 23.92
CA GLU A 148 -2.39 -11.31 22.87
C GLU A 148 -2.97 -9.98 22.38
N ASN A 149 -2.20 -8.90 22.52
CA ASN A 149 -2.57 -7.58 22.02
C ASN A 149 -1.44 -7.03 21.15
N TRP A 150 -1.78 -6.42 20.03
CA TRP A 150 -0.81 -5.73 19.18
C TRP A 150 -0.86 -4.23 19.49
N VAL A 151 0.26 -3.66 19.91
CA VAL A 151 0.39 -2.24 20.27
C VAL A 151 1.28 -1.57 19.25
N ARG A 152 0.85 -0.41 18.75
CA ARG A 152 1.70 0.43 17.91
C ARG A 152 2.71 1.15 18.80
N VAL A 153 3.99 1.05 18.45
CA VAL A 153 5.08 1.71 19.15
C VAL A 153 5.69 2.74 18.20
N ASP A 154 5.72 3.99 18.66
CA ASP A 154 6.16 5.16 17.88
C ASP A 154 7.69 5.27 17.80
N ASP A 155 8.40 4.50 18.61
CA ASP A 155 9.85 4.29 18.52
C ASP A 155 10.16 3.55 17.20
N GLY A 156 10.90 4.20 16.30
CA GLY A 156 11.48 3.55 15.12
C GLY A 156 10.60 3.47 13.86
N SER A 157 9.41 4.06 13.86
CA SER A 157 8.52 3.94 12.68
C SER A 157 8.94 4.80 11.48
N PRO A 158 8.63 4.36 10.24
CA PRO A 158 8.91 5.16 9.03
C PRO A 158 8.18 6.50 9.02
N LEU A 159 7.09 6.62 9.79
CA LEU A 159 6.20 7.78 9.87
C LEU A 159 6.11 8.39 11.29
N ALA A 160 6.76 7.80 12.31
CA ALA A 160 6.61 8.16 13.73
C ALA A 160 7.64 9.19 14.24
N GLY A 161 8.47 9.74 13.36
CA GLY A 161 9.24 10.94 13.67
C GLY A 161 8.35 12.18 13.75
N GLY A 162 7.58 12.30 14.84
CA GLY A 162 6.90 13.49 15.34
C GLY A 162 6.44 14.53 14.31
N ARG A 163 5.12 14.64 14.14
CA ARG A 163 4.41 15.66 13.32
C ARG A 163 4.45 15.37 11.82
N ASN A 164 3.47 14.59 11.36
CA ASN A 164 2.64 14.86 10.17
C ASN A 164 2.04 13.55 9.68
N CYS A 165 0.95 13.11 10.29
CA CYS A 165 0.19 11.95 9.85
C CYS A 165 -0.70 12.36 8.64
N HIS A 166 -0.07 12.86 7.58
CA HIS A 166 -0.77 13.33 6.39
C HIS A 166 -1.19 12.17 5.47
N VAL A 167 -0.58 10.98 5.65
CA VAL A 167 -0.98 9.72 5.03
C VAL A 167 -2.23 9.19 5.69
N SER A 168 -3.33 9.17 4.97
CA SER A 168 -4.65 8.78 5.47
C SER A 168 -4.89 7.28 5.44
N ALA A 169 -4.33 6.59 4.44
CA ALA A 169 -4.43 5.15 4.29
C ALA A 169 -3.26 4.59 3.46
N ILE A 170 -3.01 3.29 3.63
CA ILE A 170 -2.14 2.50 2.77
C ILE A 170 -2.98 1.36 2.21
N ALA A 171 -2.94 1.17 0.89
CA ALA A 171 -3.66 0.09 0.23
C ALA A 171 -2.73 -0.78 -0.60
N ALA A 172 -2.95 -2.08 -0.61
CA ALA A 172 -2.36 -3.00 -1.58
C ALA A 172 -3.31 -3.22 -2.75
N LEU A 173 -2.83 -3.02 -3.98
CA LEU A 173 -3.56 -3.26 -5.21
C LEU A 173 -3.29 -4.68 -5.72
N VAL A 174 -4.33 -5.51 -5.85
CA VAL A 174 -4.20 -6.90 -6.32
C VAL A 174 -5.33 -7.29 -7.27
N PRO A 175 -5.08 -8.19 -8.23
CA PRO A 175 -6.16 -8.76 -9.03
C PRO A 175 -7.03 -9.66 -8.15
N VAL A 176 -8.33 -9.74 -8.47
CA VAL A 176 -9.29 -10.65 -7.79
C VAL A 176 -8.90 -12.11 -8.04
N GLU A 177 -8.49 -12.43 -9.26
CA GLU A 177 -8.02 -13.76 -9.66
C GLU A 177 -6.49 -13.79 -9.74
N ARG A 178 -5.88 -14.83 -9.15
CA ARG A 178 -4.43 -15.04 -9.16
C ARG A 178 -4.04 -15.90 -10.37
N PHE A 179 -3.09 -15.42 -11.17
CA PHE A 179 -2.53 -16.15 -12.30
C PHE A 179 -1.14 -16.68 -11.95
N ASP A 180 -1.10 -17.67 -11.07
CA ASP A 180 0.11 -18.45 -10.80
C ASP A 180 0.05 -19.76 -11.57
N THR A 181 -0.22 -19.71 -12.87
CA THR A 181 0.17 -20.81 -13.75
C THR A 181 1.57 -20.46 -14.25
N ILE A 182 2.54 -21.26 -13.83
CA ILE A 182 4.00 -21.15 -13.96
C ILE A 182 4.50 -20.91 -15.41
N GLU A 183 3.62 -20.75 -16.41
CA GLU A 183 3.96 -20.83 -17.84
C GLU A 183 3.55 -19.63 -18.70
N ARG A 184 3.00 -18.53 -18.15
CA ARG A 184 2.71 -17.34 -18.98
C ARG A 184 3.09 -16.04 -18.28
N ASP A 185 4.07 -15.35 -18.86
CA ASP A 185 4.24 -13.91 -18.67
C ASP A 185 2.91 -13.23 -19.06
N ASP A 186 2.13 -12.80 -18.08
CA ASP A 186 0.98 -11.92 -18.31
C ASP A 186 1.53 -10.58 -18.82
N ASP A 187 1.18 -10.21 -20.05
CA ASP A 187 1.64 -8.96 -20.67
C ASP A 187 0.86 -7.73 -20.15
N PHE A 188 -0.09 -7.96 -19.24
CA PHE A 188 -0.97 -6.95 -18.65
C PHE A 188 -1.65 -6.08 -19.74
N SER A 189 -1.91 -6.64 -20.92
CA SER A 189 -2.59 -5.97 -22.03
C SER A 189 -4.11 -5.95 -21.86
N VAL A 190 -4.65 -6.92 -21.12
CA VAL A 190 -6.09 -7.09 -20.92
C VAL A 190 -6.50 -6.69 -19.51
N GLU A 191 -7.49 -5.81 -19.41
CA GLU A 191 -8.03 -5.38 -18.12
C GLU A 191 -8.53 -6.55 -17.26
N ARG A 192 -8.20 -6.49 -15.97
CA ARG A 192 -8.57 -7.49 -14.95
C ARG A 192 -9.34 -6.83 -13.83
N LYS A 193 -10.28 -7.57 -13.24
CA LYS A 193 -10.97 -7.10 -12.03
C LYS A 193 -9.96 -6.95 -10.90
N MET A 194 -9.89 -5.76 -10.33
CA MET A 194 -8.98 -5.39 -9.25
C MET A 194 -9.73 -5.29 -7.92
N LYS A 195 -9.04 -5.59 -6.84
CA LYS A 195 -9.46 -5.33 -5.47
C LYS A 195 -8.35 -4.64 -4.69
N VAL A 196 -8.73 -4.00 -3.59
CA VAL A 196 -7.78 -3.40 -2.65
C VAL A 196 -7.82 -4.07 -1.30
N ARG A 197 -6.67 -4.09 -0.63
CA ARG A 197 -6.58 -4.36 0.80
C ARG A 197 -6.10 -3.11 1.49
N ILE A 198 -6.93 -2.49 2.31
CA ILE A 198 -6.67 -1.16 2.84
C ILE A 198 -6.55 -1.18 4.36
N VAL A 199 -5.50 -0.53 4.87
CA VAL A 199 -5.36 -0.19 6.29
C VAL A 199 -5.50 1.32 6.43
N TYR A 200 -6.36 1.73 7.35
CA TYR A 200 -6.63 3.12 7.66
C TYR A 200 -5.67 3.64 8.74
N ASN A 201 -5.30 4.91 8.63
CA ASN A 201 -4.54 5.58 9.66
C ASN A 201 -5.49 6.36 10.58
N PRO A 202 -5.72 5.90 11.83
CA PRO A 202 -6.65 6.58 12.74
C PRO A 202 -6.14 7.96 13.17
N ASP A 203 -4.83 8.20 13.07
CA ASP A 203 -4.18 9.42 13.53
C ASP A 203 -4.02 10.46 12.41
N ALA A 204 -4.60 10.19 11.23
CA ALA A 204 -4.43 11.05 10.07
C ALA A 204 -5.10 12.43 10.23
N PHE A 205 -4.45 13.49 9.74
CA PHE A 205 -5.03 14.85 9.76
C PHE A 205 -6.34 14.93 9.00
N VAL A 206 -6.40 14.26 7.85
CA VAL A 206 -7.61 14.10 7.05
C VAL A 206 -7.85 12.60 6.91
N PRO A 207 -8.79 12.01 7.66
CA PRO A 207 -9.06 10.58 7.60
C PRO A 207 -9.51 10.13 6.21
N PHE A 208 -9.10 8.93 5.79
CA PHE A 208 -9.57 8.35 4.54
C PHE A 208 -10.97 7.77 4.74
N PRO A 209 -11.98 8.15 3.93
CA PRO A 209 -13.35 7.67 4.15
C PRO A 209 -13.47 6.17 3.86
N PRO A 210 -14.01 5.35 4.80
CA PRO A 210 -14.01 3.90 4.69
C PRO A 210 -14.97 3.35 3.61
N ASN A 211 -15.81 4.21 3.05
CA ASN A 211 -16.76 3.87 1.99
C ASN A 211 -16.21 4.12 0.57
N VAL A 212 -14.98 4.61 0.41
CA VAL A 212 -14.38 4.83 -0.92
C VAL A 212 -14.08 3.50 -1.61
N PHE A 213 -13.46 2.55 -0.91
CA PHE A 213 -13.25 1.19 -1.41
C PHE A 213 -14.10 0.21 -0.61
N ASN A 214 -15.27 -0.11 -1.16
CA ASN A 214 -16.31 -0.90 -0.49
C ASN A 214 -16.94 -1.98 -1.39
N GLU A 215 -16.28 -2.34 -2.48
CA GLU A 215 -16.74 -3.46 -3.31
C GLU A 215 -16.64 -4.78 -2.51
N PRO A 216 -17.45 -5.80 -2.82
CA PRO A 216 -17.46 -7.07 -2.08
C PRO A 216 -16.10 -7.76 -1.99
N GLU A 217 -15.21 -7.52 -2.95
CA GLU A 217 -13.86 -8.09 -2.96
C GLU A 217 -12.82 -7.25 -2.22
N ASP A 218 -13.12 -5.99 -1.89
CA ASP A 218 -12.20 -5.11 -1.17
C ASP A 218 -12.12 -5.53 0.31
N GLU A 219 -10.90 -5.55 0.85
CA GLU A 219 -10.65 -6.01 2.22
C GLU A 219 -10.23 -4.83 3.10
N GLN A 220 -11.03 -4.53 4.13
CA GLN A 220 -10.71 -3.51 5.12
C GLN A 220 -10.00 -4.15 6.31
N LEU A 221 -8.75 -3.78 6.52
CA LEU A 221 -7.87 -4.35 7.52
C LEU A 221 -7.78 -3.40 8.73
N ASN A 222 -8.85 -3.39 9.53
CA ASN A 222 -8.92 -2.67 10.81
C ASN A 222 -8.24 -3.45 11.91
#